data_AF-B7ZY91-F1
#
_entry.id   AF-B7ZY91-F1
#
_cell.length_a   1.000
_cell.length_b   1.000
_cell.length_c   1.000
_cell.angle_alpha   90.00
_cell.angle_beta   90.00
_cell.angle_gamma   90.00
#
_symmetry.space_group_name_H-M   'P 1'
#
loop_
_entity.id
_entity.type
_entity.pdbx_description
1 polymer ?
#
loop_
_entity_poly.entity_id
_entity_poly.type
_entity_poly.pdbx_seq_one_letter_code
_entity_poly.pdbx_strand_id
1 'polypeptide(L)'
;MHAPRTPAPATHAMSHDTASHVHHHPAAAEDPGGSECRFCEMTRQHHPQCARRLPKRIILVRHGESQGNLDMSAYTTTPDYRIPLTALGVEQARAAGHRIRDVVAAGGGNWKVYFYVSPYARTRATLREVGRAFPRDRVIGAREECRVREQDFGNFQVEERMRAVKETRQRFGRFFFRFPEGESAADVFDRVASFLESLWRDIDMGRLDQDPSCETNLVIVSHGLTSRVFLMKWFKWTVAQFDRLNNFDNCEFRVMQLGPGGEYSLLVHHTKEELQQWGMSPGMIADQQWRATASRRNWAEEFSSFVDTFFQDPNDSSDEEQEAQDKETNLLLDLE
;
A
#
# COMPACT_ATOMS: atom_id res chain seq x y z
N MET A 1 -2.80 -42.01 -82.10
CA MET A 1 -3.67 -43.17 -82.33
C MET A 1 -5.03 -42.89 -81.72
N HIS A 2 -6.07 -43.13 -82.50
CA HIS A 2 -7.53 -43.04 -82.30
C HIS A 2 -8.13 -42.40 -81.02
N ALA A 3 -8.96 -41.40 -81.28
CA ALA A 3 -10.04 -40.82 -80.44
C ALA A 3 -11.24 -41.80 -80.28
N PRO A 4 -12.46 -41.36 -79.91
CA PRO A 4 -13.00 -40.69 -78.70
C PRO A 4 -14.22 -41.48 -78.14
N ARG A 5 -14.93 -40.99 -77.10
CA ARG A 5 -16.42 -41.04 -76.98
C ARG A 5 -16.96 -40.40 -75.68
N THR A 6 -17.79 -39.36 -75.83
CA THR A 6 -18.86 -38.83 -74.94
C THR A 6 -20.11 -39.76 -74.97
N PRO A 7 -21.26 -39.57 -74.26
CA PRO A 7 -21.80 -38.45 -73.44
C PRO A 7 -22.56 -38.83 -72.10
N ALA A 8 -23.21 -37.82 -71.47
CA ALA A 8 -24.02 -37.75 -70.21
C ALA A 8 -25.42 -38.45 -70.28
N PRO A 9 -26.48 -38.21 -69.42
CA PRO A 9 -26.68 -37.47 -68.13
C PRO A 9 -27.61 -38.21 -67.08
N ALA A 10 -27.94 -37.59 -65.92
CA ALA A 10 -29.24 -37.62 -65.15
C ALA A 10 -29.05 -37.32 -63.63
N THR A 11 -29.44 -36.14 -63.11
CA THR A 11 -30.66 -35.75 -62.35
C THR A 11 -30.82 -36.25 -60.89
N HIS A 12 -30.75 -35.32 -59.92
CA HIS A 12 -31.72 -35.05 -58.81
C HIS A 12 -31.05 -34.11 -57.78
N ALA A 13 -31.50 -32.86 -57.63
CA ALA A 13 -32.61 -32.36 -56.80
C ALA A 13 -32.31 -32.32 -55.27
N MET A 14 -31.99 -31.10 -54.81
CA MET A 14 -32.28 -30.42 -53.52
C MET A 14 -32.29 -31.19 -52.19
N SER A 15 -31.50 -30.71 -51.21
CA SER A 15 -32.04 -30.05 -49.99
C SER A 15 -30.91 -29.56 -49.05
N HIS A 16 -31.28 -28.57 -48.25
CA HIS A 16 -30.52 -27.77 -47.29
C HIS A 16 -29.79 -28.60 -46.21
N ASP A 17 -28.62 -28.16 -45.76
CA ASP A 17 -28.51 -27.49 -44.44
C ASP A 17 -27.07 -27.03 -44.13
N THR A 18 -26.97 -25.75 -43.76
CA THR A 18 -25.76 -25.11 -43.24
C THR A 18 -25.67 -25.37 -41.74
N ALA A 19 -24.64 -26.09 -41.29
CA ALA A 19 -24.28 -26.15 -39.87
C ALA A 19 -22.81 -25.71 -39.71
N SER A 20 -22.65 -24.50 -39.20
CA SER A 20 -21.39 -23.93 -38.74
C SER A 20 -20.93 -24.66 -37.47
N HIS A 21 -19.66 -25.06 -37.45
CA HIS A 21 -19.00 -25.66 -36.29
C HIS A 21 -18.93 -24.66 -35.13
N VAL A 22 -19.70 -24.92 -34.07
CA VAL A 22 -19.56 -24.25 -32.77
C VAL A 22 -18.48 -25.00 -31.98
N HIS A 23 -17.34 -24.34 -31.75
CA HIS A 23 -16.35 -24.82 -30.78
C HIS A 23 -16.94 -24.78 -29.37
N HIS A 24 -17.18 -25.95 -28.79
CA HIS A 24 -17.46 -26.10 -27.36
C HIS A 24 -16.17 -25.85 -26.57
N HIS A 25 -16.17 -24.83 -25.71
CA HIS A 25 -15.22 -24.71 -24.61
C HIS A 25 -15.52 -25.82 -23.57
N PRO A 26 -14.53 -26.59 -23.10
CA PRO A 26 -14.76 -27.49 -21.99
C PRO A 26 -14.91 -26.69 -20.70
N ALA A 27 -15.91 -27.09 -19.91
CA ALA A 27 -16.21 -26.56 -18.59
C ALA A 27 -14.98 -26.62 -17.65
N ALA A 28 -14.86 -25.62 -16.78
CA ALA A 28 -13.83 -25.53 -15.76
C ALA A 28 -13.87 -26.79 -14.87
N ALA A 29 -12.79 -27.57 -14.89
CA ALA A 29 -12.58 -28.66 -13.97
C ALA A 29 -12.29 -28.08 -12.58
N GLU A 30 -13.03 -28.56 -11.58
CA GLU A 30 -12.75 -28.34 -10.17
C GLU A 30 -11.36 -28.89 -9.83
N ASP A 31 -10.50 -28.06 -9.23
CA ASP A 31 -9.10 -28.41 -8.91
C ASP A 31 -9.02 -29.13 -7.55
N PRO A 32 -8.58 -30.41 -7.50
CA PRO A 32 -8.41 -31.13 -6.27
C PRO A 32 -7.00 -30.85 -5.71
N GLY A 33 -6.92 -30.01 -4.67
CA GLY A 33 -5.86 -30.04 -3.66
C GLY A 33 -4.42 -30.26 -4.14
N GLY A 34 -3.82 -29.24 -4.77
CA GLY A 34 -2.38 -29.17 -5.01
C GLY A 34 -1.92 -27.72 -5.13
N SER A 35 -1.09 -27.24 -4.21
CA SER A 35 -0.73 -25.82 -4.05
C SER A 35 0.35 -25.31 -5.01
N GLU A 36 0.38 -25.77 -6.27
CA GLU A 36 1.40 -25.36 -7.24
C GLU A 36 0.79 -25.02 -8.61
N CYS A 37 0.96 -23.76 -9.01
CA CYS A 37 0.54 -23.26 -10.31
C CYS A 37 1.51 -23.76 -11.39
N ARG A 38 1.16 -24.85 -12.09
CA ARG A 38 1.94 -25.45 -13.20
C ARG A 38 2.46 -24.43 -14.23
N PHE A 39 1.73 -23.34 -14.45
CA PHE A 39 2.10 -22.29 -15.40
C PHE A 39 3.31 -21.44 -14.93
N CYS A 40 3.41 -21.19 -13.62
CA CYS A 40 4.54 -20.47 -13.01
C CYS A 40 5.80 -21.32 -13.00
N GLU A 41 5.65 -22.63 -12.86
CA GLU A 41 6.74 -23.61 -12.82
C GLU A 41 7.52 -23.64 -14.15
N MET A 42 6.82 -23.55 -15.28
CA MET A 42 7.42 -23.58 -16.62
C MET A 42 8.07 -22.26 -17.05
N THR A 43 7.53 -21.12 -16.60
CA THR A 43 7.92 -19.80 -17.15
C THR A 43 8.71 -18.94 -16.17
N ARG A 44 8.72 -19.27 -14.86
CA ARG A 44 9.13 -18.36 -13.77
C ARG A 44 8.44 -16.99 -13.84
N GLN A 45 7.30 -16.90 -14.51
CA GLN A 45 6.46 -15.71 -14.60
C GLN A 45 5.09 -16.08 -14.05
N HIS A 46 4.57 -15.26 -13.12
CA HIS A 46 3.29 -15.56 -12.49
C HIS A 46 2.15 -15.29 -13.47
N HIS A 47 1.33 -16.30 -13.76
CA HIS A 47 0.18 -16.13 -14.65
C HIS A 47 -0.87 -15.22 -13.97
N PRO A 48 -1.57 -14.32 -14.70
CA PRO A 48 -2.56 -13.39 -14.13
C PRO A 48 -3.69 -14.06 -13.33
N GLN A 49 -3.92 -15.36 -13.55
CA GLN A 49 -4.96 -16.15 -12.89
C GLN A 49 -4.46 -16.89 -11.64
N CYS A 50 -3.16 -16.93 -11.36
CA CYS A 50 -2.65 -17.60 -10.15
C CYS A 50 -2.76 -16.70 -8.93
N ALA A 51 -3.16 -17.28 -7.78
CA ALA A 51 -3.36 -16.54 -6.54
C ALA A 51 -2.07 -15.81 -6.14
N ARG A 52 -2.12 -14.47 -6.14
CA ARG A 52 -0.99 -13.59 -5.79
C ARG A 52 -0.46 -13.94 -4.40
N ARG A 53 0.82 -14.34 -4.31
CA ARG A 53 1.50 -14.55 -3.03
C ARG A 53 1.95 -13.20 -2.46
N LEU A 54 1.10 -12.65 -1.60
CA LEU A 54 1.40 -11.41 -0.90
C LEU A 54 2.33 -11.69 0.30
N PRO A 55 3.25 -10.76 0.61
CA PRO A 55 3.98 -10.81 1.87
C PRO A 55 3.01 -10.94 3.06
N LYS A 56 3.36 -11.77 4.05
CA LYS A 56 2.56 -11.90 5.26
C LYS A 56 2.50 -10.58 6.03
N ARG A 57 3.63 -9.87 6.07
CA ARG A 57 3.78 -8.60 6.80
C ARG A 57 4.60 -7.60 6.00
N ILE A 58 4.24 -6.32 6.15
CA ILE A 58 5.04 -5.16 5.78
C ILE A 58 5.28 -4.36 7.05
N ILE A 59 6.53 -4.19 7.44
CA ILE A 59 6.93 -3.60 8.71
C ILE A 59 7.68 -2.30 8.42
N LEU A 60 7.07 -1.18 8.77
CA LEU A 60 7.68 0.14 8.62
C LEU A 60 8.47 0.47 9.87
N VAL A 61 9.73 0.86 9.74
CA VAL A 61 10.64 1.14 10.87
C VAL A 61 11.22 2.54 10.71
N ARG A 62 11.06 3.40 11.72
CA ARG A 62 11.81 4.67 11.77
C ARG A 62 13.24 4.39 12.25
N HIS A 63 14.22 5.10 11.69
CA HIS A 63 15.60 5.05 12.18
C HIS A 63 15.72 5.34 13.69
N GLY A 64 16.78 4.83 14.31
CA GLY A 64 17.13 5.14 15.71
C GLY A 64 17.49 6.60 15.90
N GLU A 65 17.66 7.03 17.16
CA GLU A 65 18.05 8.39 17.47
C GLU A 65 19.32 8.80 16.72
N SER A 66 19.28 10.00 16.13
CA SER A 66 20.38 10.56 15.35
C SER A 66 20.89 11.85 15.99
N GLN A 67 22.10 12.27 15.62
CA GLN A 67 22.66 13.52 16.13
C GLN A 67 21.74 14.72 15.85
N GLY A 68 21.08 14.73 14.68
CA GLY A 68 20.07 15.71 14.34
C GLY A 68 18.74 15.59 15.09
N ASN A 69 18.52 14.55 15.92
CA ASN A 69 17.39 14.51 16.86
C ASN A 69 17.74 15.14 18.20
N LEU A 70 19.01 15.03 18.63
CA LEU A 70 19.50 15.67 19.86
C LEU A 70 19.73 17.16 19.67
N ASP A 71 20.34 17.53 18.54
CA ASP A 71 20.72 18.89 18.24
C ASP A 71 20.41 19.23 16.77
N MET A 72 19.45 20.14 16.59
CA MET A 72 19.08 20.64 15.27
C MET A 72 20.23 21.38 14.58
N SER A 73 21.22 21.89 15.32
CA SER A 73 22.40 22.55 14.76
C SER A 73 23.22 21.60 13.88
N ALA A 74 23.10 20.28 14.06
CA ALA A 74 23.78 19.28 13.24
C ALA A 74 23.48 19.45 11.74
N TYR A 75 22.27 19.89 11.39
CA TYR A 75 21.84 20.12 10.00
C TYR A 75 22.38 21.42 9.38
N THR A 76 23.13 22.23 10.14
CA THR A 76 23.79 23.45 9.63
C THR A 76 25.13 23.15 8.97
N THR A 77 25.81 22.10 9.42
CA THR A 77 27.18 21.74 8.98
C THR A 77 27.25 20.37 8.33
N THR A 78 26.31 19.49 8.65
CA THR A 78 26.25 18.13 8.10
C THR A 78 25.01 17.99 7.21
N PRO A 79 25.16 17.59 5.93
CA PRO A 79 24.01 17.30 5.07
C PRO A 79 23.10 16.24 5.70
N ASP A 80 21.79 16.41 5.60
CA ASP A 80 20.81 15.53 6.28
C ASP A 80 21.08 14.04 6.04
N TYR A 81 21.33 13.65 4.78
CA TYR A 81 21.59 12.26 4.41
C TYR A 81 22.85 11.65 5.07
N ARG A 82 23.76 12.47 5.61
CA ARG A 82 24.99 12.03 6.30
C ARG A 82 24.87 12.03 7.82
N ILE A 83 23.79 12.56 8.40
CA ILE A 83 23.63 12.62 9.86
C ILE A 83 23.68 11.20 10.46
N PRO A 84 24.62 10.92 11.38
CA PRO A 84 24.81 9.60 11.95
C PRO A 84 23.84 9.33 13.11
N LEU A 85 23.73 8.05 13.49
CA LEU A 85 23.06 7.65 14.74
C LEU A 85 23.88 8.09 15.96
N THR A 86 23.19 8.26 17.09
CA THR A 86 23.80 8.34 18.42
C THR A 86 24.13 6.94 18.93
N ALA A 87 24.85 6.84 20.05
CA ALA A 87 25.06 5.55 20.72
C ALA A 87 23.72 4.93 21.17
N LEU A 88 22.83 5.75 21.73
CA LEU A 88 21.47 5.34 22.09
C LEU A 88 20.68 4.85 20.86
N GLY A 89 20.79 5.53 19.72
CA GLY A 89 20.16 5.11 18.47
C GLY A 89 20.61 3.73 17.98
N VAL A 90 21.86 3.36 18.24
CA VAL A 90 22.40 2.02 17.94
C VAL A 90 21.78 0.96 18.86
N GLU A 91 21.66 1.23 20.15
CA GLU A 91 21.02 0.32 21.11
C GLU A 91 19.52 0.15 20.83
N GLN A 92 18.82 1.24 20.53
CA GLN A 92 17.43 1.24 20.08
C GLN A 92 17.23 0.35 18.85
N ALA A 93 18.12 0.46 17.85
CA ALA A 93 18.04 -0.33 16.62
C ALA A 93 18.27 -1.83 16.87
N ARG A 94 19.19 -2.19 17.78
CA ARG A 94 19.42 -3.58 18.19
C ARG A 94 18.20 -4.16 18.89
N ALA A 95 17.60 -3.42 19.83
CA ALA A 95 16.39 -3.83 20.53
C ALA A 95 15.20 -3.99 19.56
N ALA A 96 15.04 -3.06 18.61
CA ALA A 96 14.02 -3.16 17.57
C ALA A 96 14.23 -4.38 16.67
N GLY A 97 15.48 -4.72 16.33
CA GLY A 97 15.80 -5.95 15.58
C GLY A 97 15.26 -7.21 16.25
N HIS A 98 15.48 -7.37 17.56
CA HIS A 98 14.95 -8.51 18.31
C HIS A 98 13.43 -8.53 18.33
N ARG A 99 12.77 -7.39 18.62
CA ARG A 99 11.30 -7.31 18.62
C ARG A 99 10.70 -7.65 17.25
N ILE A 100 11.28 -7.13 16.16
CA ILE A 100 10.81 -7.41 14.80
C ILE A 100 10.99 -8.90 14.46
N ARG A 101 12.12 -9.50 14.87
CA ARG A 101 12.34 -10.94 14.71
C ARG A 101 11.26 -11.74 15.43
N ASP A 102 10.93 -11.37 16.66
CA ASP A 102 9.91 -12.06 17.45
C ASP A 102 8.52 -11.94 16.80
N VAL A 103 8.19 -10.80 16.19
CA VAL A 103 6.97 -10.62 15.39
C VAL A 103 6.92 -11.56 14.18
N VAL A 104 7.99 -11.67 13.41
CA VAL A 104 7.97 -12.54 12.20
C VAL A 104 8.06 -14.02 12.54
N ALA A 105 8.66 -14.37 13.68
CA ALA A 105 8.75 -15.74 14.17
C ALA A 105 7.48 -16.20 14.92
N ALA A 106 6.62 -15.27 15.32
CA ALA A 106 5.36 -15.59 15.97
C ALA A 106 4.47 -16.44 15.03
N GLY A 107 4.07 -17.62 15.52
CA GLY A 107 3.29 -18.61 14.75
C GLY A 107 4.07 -19.85 14.33
N GLY A 108 5.39 -19.93 14.61
CA GLY A 108 6.19 -21.16 14.44
C GLY A 108 6.40 -21.62 12.99
N GLY A 109 5.96 -20.83 12.01
CA GLY A 109 6.05 -21.15 10.59
C GLY A 109 7.45 -20.95 10.00
N ASN A 110 7.63 -21.41 8.76
CA ASN A 110 8.80 -21.07 7.96
C ASN A 110 8.68 -19.62 7.48
N TRP A 111 9.56 -18.73 7.93
CA TRP A 111 9.54 -17.32 7.56
C TRP A 111 10.87 -16.86 6.97
N LYS A 112 10.79 -15.84 6.12
CA LYS A 112 11.94 -15.10 5.56
C LYS A 112 11.67 -13.60 5.60
N VAL A 113 12.74 -12.82 5.59
CA VAL A 113 12.70 -11.36 5.58
C VAL A 113 13.45 -10.77 4.38
N TYR A 114 12.89 -9.71 3.80
CA TYR A 114 13.58 -8.85 2.83
C TYR A 114 13.57 -7.40 3.32
N PHE A 115 14.72 -6.75 3.23
CA PHE A 115 14.88 -5.38 3.75
C PHE A 115 14.90 -4.34 2.62
N TYR A 116 14.12 -3.28 2.79
CA TYR A 116 14.30 -2.01 2.09
C TYR A 116 14.88 -0.99 3.05
N VAL A 117 15.77 -0.13 2.58
CA VAL A 117 16.37 0.90 3.43
C VAL A 117 16.57 2.21 2.66
N SER A 118 16.25 3.32 3.29
CA SER A 118 16.64 4.63 2.77
C SER A 118 18.17 4.75 2.70
N PRO A 119 18.73 5.44 1.69
CA PRO A 119 20.18 5.60 1.54
C PRO A 119 20.85 6.46 2.63
N TYR A 120 20.08 7.03 3.57
CA TYR A 120 20.62 7.92 4.59
C TYR A 120 21.51 7.16 5.59
N ALA A 121 22.54 7.82 6.13
CA ALA A 121 23.51 7.20 7.04
C ALA A 121 22.82 6.58 8.27
N ARG A 122 21.88 7.31 8.89
CA ARG A 122 21.11 6.85 10.05
C ARG A 122 20.23 5.63 9.78
N THR A 123 19.57 5.54 8.62
CA THR A 123 18.74 4.39 8.25
C THR A 123 19.57 3.17 7.93
N ARG A 124 20.69 3.33 7.22
CA ARG A 124 21.64 2.23 6.96
C ARG A 124 22.28 1.69 8.23
N ALA A 125 22.65 2.59 9.16
CA ALA A 125 23.15 2.18 10.47
C ALA A 125 22.07 1.45 11.30
N THR A 126 20.82 1.91 11.25
CA THR A 126 19.68 1.23 11.90
C THR A 126 19.50 -0.16 11.30
N LEU A 127 19.48 -0.30 9.97
CA LEU A 127 19.35 -1.61 9.31
C LEU A 127 20.46 -2.57 9.72
N ARG A 128 21.72 -2.11 9.82
CA ARG A 128 22.83 -2.97 10.25
C ARG A 128 22.56 -3.61 11.61
N GLU A 129 22.09 -2.84 12.58
CA GLU A 129 21.83 -3.33 13.93
C GLU A 129 20.55 -4.17 14.01
N VAL A 130 19.50 -3.78 13.28
CA VAL A 130 18.27 -4.59 13.11
C VAL A 130 18.61 -5.96 12.50
N GLY A 131 19.41 -5.96 11.44
CA GLY A 131 19.79 -7.17 10.68
C GLY A 131 20.58 -8.19 11.51
N ARG A 132 21.33 -7.75 12.54
CA ARG A 132 22.07 -8.66 13.45
C ARG A 132 21.17 -9.61 14.22
N ALA A 133 19.89 -9.27 14.41
CA ALA A 133 18.94 -10.15 15.08
C ALA A 133 18.53 -11.36 14.22
N PHE A 134 18.76 -11.34 12.91
CA PHE A 134 18.28 -12.34 11.97
C PHE A 134 19.39 -13.33 11.57
N PRO A 135 19.13 -14.64 11.65
CA PRO A 135 20.00 -15.64 11.04
C PRO A 135 20.17 -15.40 9.53
N ARG A 136 21.37 -15.61 8.98
CA ARG A 136 21.67 -15.29 7.57
C ARG A 136 20.76 -16.03 6.59
N ASP A 137 20.45 -17.29 6.88
CA ASP A 137 19.55 -18.12 6.09
C ASP A 137 18.12 -17.59 6.08
N ARG A 138 17.71 -16.83 7.11
CA ARG A 138 16.38 -16.20 7.19
C ARG A 138 16.25 -14.92 6.34
N VAL A 139 17.35 -14.38 5.83
CA VAL A 139 17.37 -13.12 5.08
C VAL A 139 17.46 -13.38 3.57
N ILE A 140 16.42 -12.99 2.82
CA ILE A 140 16.38 -13.08 1.35
C ILE A 140 17.40 -12.10 0.75
N GLY A 141 17.36 -10.85 1.22
CA GLY A 141 18.24 -9.79 0.75
C GLY A 141 17.91 -8.44 1.37
N ALA A 142 18.67 -7.43 0.95
CA ALA A 142 18.46 -6.04 1.30
C ALA A 142 18.71 -5.14 0.09
N ARG A 143 17.90 -4.10 -0.09
CA ARG A 143 18.03 -3.11 -1.17
C ARG A 143 17.93 -1.68 -0.64
N GLU A 144 18.86 -0.83 -1.05
CA GLU A 144 18.71 0.61 -0.87
C GLU A 144 17.61 1.14 -1.81
N GLU A 145 16.70 1.96 -1.29
CA GLU A 145 15.61 2.55 -2.05
C GLU A 145 15.56 4.06 -1.80
N CYS A 146 15.95 4.85 -2.80
CA CYS A 146 16.03 6.30 -2.71
C CYS A 146 14.66 6.97 -2.50
N ARG A 147 13.56 6.33 -2.91
CA ARG A 147 12.20 6.89 -2.79
C ARG A 147 11.61 6.77 -1.39
N VAL A 148 12.26 6.04 -0.48
CA VAL A 148 11.87 5.95 0.94
C VAL A 148 12.75 6.80 1.86
N ARG A 149 13.47 7.81 1.33
CA ARG A 149 14.20 8.83 2.10
C ARG A 149 13.28 9.83 2.81
N GLU A 150 13.77 10.61 3.77
CA GLU A 150 12.96 11.62 4.47
C GLU A 150 12.55 12.77 3.55
N GLN A 151 11.52 13.52 3.93
CA GLN A 151 11.20 14.82 3.32
C GLN A 151 12.44 15.72 3.30
N ASP A 152 12.75 16.26 2.14
CA ASP A 152 13.79 17.26 2.02
C ASP A 152 13.32 18.60 2.61
N PHE A 153 14.15 19.20 3.46
CA PHE A 153 13.90 20.51 4.08
C PHE A 153 14.80 21.61 3.48
N GLY A 154 15.49 21.32 2.37
CA GLY A 154 16.51 22.17 1.75
C GLY A 154 17.93 21.76 2.16
N ASN A 155 18.93 22.41 1.57
CA ASN A 155 20.34 22.00 1.65
C ASN A 155 20.91 22.01 3.09
N PHE A 156 20.87 23.17 3.76
CA PHE A 156 21.29 23.35 5.15
C PHE A 156 20.20 24.06 5.93
N GLN A 157 19.97 23.61 7.15
CA GLN A 157 18.87 24.06 7.99
C GLN A 157 19.36 25.08 9.01
N VAL A 158 19.46 26.35 8.60
CA VAL A 158 19.77 27.47 9.50
C VAL A 158 18.64 27.65 10.51
N GLU A 159 18.95 27.62 11.81
CA GLU A 159 17.95 27.50 12.88
C GLU A 159 16.88 28.61 12.84
N GLU A 160 17.28 29.87 12.74
CA GLU A 160 16.35 31.01 12.70
C GLU A 160 15.41 30.95 11.49
N ARG A 161 15.96 30.63 10.31
CA ARG A 161 15.17 30.46 9.08
C ARG A 161 14.19 29.29 9.24
N MET A 162 14.63 28.18 9.81
CA MET A 162 13.78 27.01 10.03
C MET A 162 12.68 27.26 11.06
N ARG A 163 12.92 28.09 12.08
CA ARG A 163 11.90 28.49 13.05
C ARG A 163 10.77 29.26 12.36
N ALA A 164 11.10 30.28 11.57
CA ALA A 164 10.12 31.04 10.80
C ALA A 164 9.35 30.16 9.80
N VAL A 165 10.03 29.26 9.10
CA VAL A 165 9.40 28.32 8.16
C VAL A 165 8.43 27.37 8.88
N LYS A 166 8.78 26.87 10.06
CA LYS A 166 7.90 26.00 10.87
C LYS A 166 6.64 26.73 11.34
N GLU A 167 6.74 28.00 11.72
CA GLU A 167 5.57 28.83 12.09
C GLU A 167 4.64 29.04 10.90
N THR A 168 5.19 29.37 9.72
CA THR A 168 4.40 29.49 8.49
C THR A 168 3.71 28.18 8.14
N ARG A 169 4.41 27.05 8.28
CA ARG A 169 3.84 25.72 8.04
C ARG A 169 2.65 25.41 8.94
N GLN A 170 2.71 25.80 10.21
CA GLN A 170 1.59 25.59 11.14
C GLN A 170 0.32 26.31 10.67
N ARG A 171 0.47 27.50 10.08
CA ARG A 171 -0.66 28.28 9.54
C ARG A 171 -1.16 27.77 8.19
N PHE A 172 -0.27 27.27 7.34
CA PHE A 172 -0.61 26.81 5.99
C PHE A 172 -1.21 25.40 5.94
N GLY A 173 -0.75 24.50 6.82
CA GLY A 173 -1.13 23.08 6.81
C GLY A 173 0.04 22.17 6.46
N ARG A 174 0.04 20.93 6.97
CA ARG A 174 1.25 20.10 7.00
C ARG A 174 1.54 19.39 5.69
N PHE A 175 0.49 19.02 4.93
CA PHE A 175 0.61 18.17 3.75
C PHE A 175 1.11 18.91 2.50
N PHE A 176 0.49 20.04 2.17
CA PHE A 176 0.81 20.82 0.96
C PHE A 176 1.91 21.86 1.14
N PHE A 177 2.32 22.15 2.38
CA PHE A 177 3.40 23.11 2.62
C PHE A 177 4.72 22.58 2.05
N ARG A 178 5.31 23.33 1.11
CA ARG A 178 6.61 23.04 0.52
C ARG A 178 7.69 23.86 1.22
N PHE A 179 8.72 23.19 1.71
CA PHE A 179 9.88 23.86 2.28
C PHE A 179 10.67 24.60 1.19
N PRO A 180 11.26 25.77 1.48
CA PRO A 180 12.16 26.43 0.53
C PRO A 180 13.28 25.49 0.11
N GLU A 181 13.47 25.28 -1.20
CA GLU A 181 14.46 24.33 -1.76
C GLU A 181 14.25 22.86 -1.32
N GLY A 182 13.11 22.53 -0.72
CA GLY A 182 12.79 21.20 -0.22
C GLY A 182 11.53 20.61 -0.83
N GLU A 183 11.01 19.59 -0.18
CA GLU A 183 9.81 18.84 -0.56
C GLU A 183 8.59 19.31 0.26
N SER A 184 7.39 19.14 -0.28
CA SER A 184 6.14 19.05 0.47
C SER A 184 5.83 17.58 0.80
N ALA A 185 4.88 17.29 1.70
CA ALA A 185 4.47 15.91 1.92
C ALA A 185 3.76 15.31 0.69
N ALA A 186 3.15 16.15 -0.15
CA ALA A 186 2.63 15.75 -1.45
C ALA A 186 3.74 15.26 -2.41
N ASP A 187 4.90 15.93 -2.45
CA ASP A 187 6.05 15.46 -3.23
C ASP A 187 6.55 14.10 -2.71
N VAL A 188 6.56 13.92 -1.38
CA VAL A 188 6.88 12.63 -0.74
C VAL A 188 5.86 11.55 -1.14
N PHE A 189 4.57 11.90 -1.21
CA PHE A 189 3.50 10.99 -1.61
C PHE A 189 3.71 10.45 -3.03
N ASP A 190 4.10 11.29 -3.98
CA ASP A 190 4.30 10.87 -5.37
C ASP A 190 5.47 9.89 -5.52
N ARG A 191 6.61 10.16 -4.86
CA ARG A 191 7.74 9.21 -4.89
C ARG A 191 7.46 7.91 -4.15
N VAL A 192 6.69 7.96 -3.06
CA VAL A 192 6.25 6.75 -2.34
C VAL A 192 5.27 5.95 -3.21
N ALA A 193 4.36 6.61 -3.93
CA ALA A 193 3.47 5.95 -4.89
C ALA A 193 4.28 5.22 -5.98
N SER A 194 5.29 5.87 -6.55
CA SER A 194 6.21 5.22 -7.50
C SER A 194 6.95 4.02 -6.91
N PHE A 195 7.37 4.10 -5.64
CA PHE A 195 7.97 2.95 -4.95
C PHE A 195 6.98 1.79 -4.81
N LEU A 196 5.73 2.06 -4.45
CA LEU A 196 4.69 1.02 -4.36
C LEU A 196 4.47 0.30 -5.69
N GLU A 197 4.48 1.01 -6.82
CA GLU A 197 4.38 0.37 -8.14
C GLU A 197 5.54 -0.62 -8.39
N SER A 198 6.75 -0.25 -7.97
CA SER A 198 7.92 -1.15 -8.09
C SER A 198 7.82 -2.32 -7.13
N LEU A 199 7.34 -2.09 -5.91
CA LEU A 199 7.11 -3.13 -4.91
C LEU A 199 6.07 -4.14 -5.40
N TRP A 200 4.94 -3.67 -5.95
CA TRP A 200 3.90 -4.52 -6.50
C TRP A 200 4.42 -5.37 -7.65
N ARG A 201 5.21 -4.78 -8.56
CA ARG A 201 5.88 -5.52 -9.62
C ARG A 201 6.84 -6.59 -9.09
N ASP A 202 7.63 -6.28 -8.06
CA ASP A 202 8.54 -7.25 -7.44
C ASP A 202 7.77 -8.43 -6.82
N ILE A 203 6.61 -8.17 -6.20
CA ILE A 203 5.68 -9.18 -5.68
C ILE A 203 5.07 -10.01 -6.82
N ASP A 204 4.56 -9.36 -7.87
CA ASP A 204 3.88 -10.03 -8.99
C ASP A 204 4.81 -10.94 -9.80
N MET A 205 6.07 -10.56 -9.91
CA MET A 205 7.09 -11.38 -10.57
C MET A 205 7.66 -12.47 -9.66
N GLY A 206 7.18 -12.61 -8.41
CA GLY A 206 7.68 -13.61 -7.46
C GLY A 206 9.15 -13.40 -7.10
N ARG A 207 9.71 -12.19 -7.24
CA ARG A 207 11.15 -11.92 -7.00
C ARG A 207 11.55 -12.11 -5.54
N LEU A 208 10.56 -12.09 -4.65
CA LEU A 208 10.73 -12.23 -3.20
C LEU A 208 10.28 -13.61 -2.71
N ASP A 209 9.75 -14.45 -3.60
CA ASP A 209 9.32 -15.80 -3.26
C ASP A 209 10.53 -16.73 -3.24
N GLN A 210 10.66 -17.51 -2.18
CA GLN A 210 11.74 -18.49 -2.02
C GLN A 210 11.21 -19.92 -2.10
N ASP A 211 10.07 -20.17 -1.47
CA ASP A 211 9.46 -21.49 -1.35
C ASP A 211 7.95 -21.32 -1.09
N PRO A 212 7.08 -22.12 -1.74
CA PRO A 212 5.66 -22.20 -1.45
C PRO A 212 5.25 -22.30 0.04
N SER A 213 6.07 -22.91 0.89
CA SER A 213 5.77 -23.08 2.32
C SER A 213 6.17 -21.88 3.20
N CYS A 214 6.82 -20.88 2.61
CA CYS A 214 7.48 -19.82 3.37
C CYS A 214 6.67 -18.51 3.41
N GLU A 215 6.50 -17.95 4.60
CA GLU A 215 5.98 -16.60 4.80
C GLU A 215 7.06 -15.55 4.51
N THR A 216 6.84 -14.75 3.47
CA THR A 216 7.68 -13.59 3.15
C THR A 216 7.27 -12.38 4.00
N ASN A 217 8.22 -11.71 4.64
CA ASN A 217 7.99 -10.49 5.41
C ASN A 217 8.90 -9.37 4.88
N LEU A 218 8.33 -8.18 4.69
CA LEU A 218 9.07 -7.00 4.25
C LEU A 218 9.36 -6.09 5.43
N VAL A 219 10.59 -5.62 5.55
CA VAL A 219 10.98 -4.62 6.56
C VAL A 219 11.53 -3.39 5.85
N ILE A 220 10.91 -2.24 6.03
CA ILE A 220 11.26 -0.98 5.38
C ILE A 220 11.81 -0.03 6.43
N VAL A 221 13.14 0.14 6.45
CA VAL A 221 13.84 1.06 7.36
C VAL A 221 13.91 2.45 6.72
N SER A 222 13.10 3.36 7.23
CA SER A 222 12.83 4.68 6.66
C SER A 222 12.77 5.75 7.78
N HIS A 223 11.91 6.74 7.59
CA HIS A 223 11.83 7.96 8.38
C HIS A 223 10.38 8.25 8.78
N GLY A 224 10.19 9.24 9.66
CA GLY A 224 8.91 9.47 10.32
C GLY A 224 7.82 9.94 9.35
N LEU A 225 8.06 11.00 8.58
CA LEU A 225 7.05 11.50 7.63
C LEU A 225 6.81 10.48 6.52
N THR A 226 7.89 9.94 5.96
CA THR A 226 7.82 9.02 4.83
C THR A 226 7.04 7.75 5.18
N SER A 227 7.19 7.21 6.39
CA SER A 227 6.40 6.05 6.85
C SER A 227 4.92 6.38 7.01
N ARG A 228 4.57 7.60 7.47
CA ARG A 228 3.16 8.05 7.52
C ARG A 228 2.57 8.23 6.14
N VAL A 229 3.34 8.76 5.19
CA VAL A 229 2.92 8.92 3.80
C VAL A 229 2.75 7.55 3.13
N PHE A 230 3.59 6.58 3.45
CA PHE A 230 3.40 5.18 3.03
C PHE A 230 2.06 4.64 3.50
N LEU A 231 1.73 4.78 4.80
CA LEU A 231 0.45 4.33 5.35
C LEU A 231 -0.73 5.05 4.69
N MET A 232 -0.63 6.38 4.51
CA MET A 232 -1.65 7.17 3.82
C MET A 232 -1.88 6.65 2.40
N LYS A 233 -0.82 6.44 1.62
CA LYS A 233 -0.92 5.95 0.25
C LYS A 233 -1.49 4.53 0.20
N TRP A 234 -1.07 3.66 1.13
CA TRP A 234 -1.51 2.27 1.17
C TRP A 234 -3.00 2.13 1.53
N PHE A 235 -3.41 2.80 2.61
CA PHE A 235 -4.79 2.73 3.11
C PHE A 235 -5.72 3.78 2.49
N LYS A 236 -5.23 4.53 1.49
CA LYS A 236 -6.00 5.56 0.77
C LYS A 236 -6.60 6.61 1.70
N TRP A 237 -5.86 6.96 2.76
CA TRP A 237 -6.32 7.96 3.72
C TRP A 237 -6.33 9.35 3.09
N THR A 238 -7.30 10.16 3.52
CA THR A 238 -7.42 11.55 3.08
C THR A 238 -6.32 12.42 3.70
N VAL A 239 -6.11 13.60 3.13
CA VAL A 239 -5.17 14.60 3.68
C VAL A 239 -5.53 14.96 5.13
N ALA A 240 -6.82 15.13 5.43
CA ALA A 240 -7.30 15.44 6.78
C ALA A 240 -7.05 14.30 7.78
N GLN A 241 -7.11 13.04 7.33
CA GLN A 241 -6.73 11.89 8.15
C GLN A 241 -5.22 11.83 8.38
N PHE A 242 -4.42 12.10 7.35
CA PHE A 242 -2.96 12.12 7.45
C PHE A 242 -2.45 13.20 8.42
N ASP A 243 -3.03 14.40 8.41
CA ASP A 243 -2.58 15.52 9.24
C ASP A 243 -2.72 15.25 10.75
N ARG A 244 -3.61 14.32 11.13
CA ARG A 244 -3.81 13.86 12.51
C ARG A 244 -2.75 12.88 12.98
N LEU A 245 -2.05 12.21 12.07
CA LEU A 245 -1.12 11.15 12.42
C LEU A 245 0.08 11.68 13.20
N ASN A 246 0.35 11.04 14.34
CA ASN A 246 1.54 11.25 15.14
C ASN A 246 2.76 10.59 14.49
N ASN A 247 3.90 11.27 14.59
CA ASN A 247 5.14 10.77 14.03
C ASN A 247 5.58 9.50 14.77
N PHE A 248 6.31 8.63 14.07
CA PHE A 248 6.94 7.48 14.70
C PHE A 248 7.99 7.95 15.71
N ASP A 249 8.16 7.30 16.84
CA ASP A 249 9.31 7.43 17.72
C ASP A 249 10.56 6.77 17.13
N ASN A 250 11.73 7.07 17.68
CA ASN A 250 12.98 6.48 17.22
C ASN A 250 12.98 4.95 17.41
N CYS A 251 13.26 4.21 16.33
CA CYS A 251 13.11 2.74 16.28
C CYS A 251 11.73 2.18 16.63
N GLU A 252 10.68 3.03 16.60
CA GLU A 252 9.30 2.52 16.52
C GLU A 252 9.12 1.81 15.18
N PHE A 253 8.38 0.70 15.21
CA PHE A 253 7.94 0.02 14.01
C PHE A 253 6.44 -0.23 14.04
N ARG A 254 5.81 -0.19 12.86
CA ARG A 254 4.40 -0.52 12.68
C ARG A 254 4.27 -1.64 11.66
N VAL A 255 3.66 -2.72 12.11
CA VAL A 255 3.34 -3.93 11.33
C VAL A 255 1.99 -3.76 10.62
N MET A 256 2.01 -3.86 9.30
CA MET A 256 0.84 -4.13 8.48
C MET A 256 0.83 -5.62 8.18
N GLN A 257 -0.18 -6.35 8.63
CA GLN A 257 -0.26 -7.80 8.42
C GLN A 257 -1.45 -8.15 7.53
N LEU A 258 -1.21 -9.09 6.61
CA LEU A 258 -2.22 -9.61 5.71
C LEU A 258 -3.24 -10.44 6.51
N GLY A 259 -4.49 -9.98 6.51
CA GLY A 259 -5.64 -10.66 7.07
C GLY A 259 -6.13 -11.81 6.17
N PRO A 260 -7.05 -12.65 6.67
CA PRO A 260 -7.56 -13.82 5.94
C PRO A 260 -8.30 -13.45 4.64
N GLY A 261 -8.85 -12.23 4.54
CA GLY A 261 -9.49 -11.71 3.32
C GLY A 261 -8.55 -11.29 2.21
N GLY A 262 -7.23 -11.28 2.44
CA GLY A 262 -6.25 -10.74 1.50
C GLY A 262 -6.07 -9.22 1.57
N GLU A 263 -6.60 -8.57 2.61
CA GLU A 263 -6.37 -7.14 2.91
C GLU A 263 -5.33 -6.99 4.02
N TYR A 264 -4.46 -5.97 3.90
CA TYR A 264 -3.56 -5.63 5.00
C TYR A 264 -4.29 -4.81 6.04
N SER A 265 -3.98 -5.04 7.31
CA SER A 265 -4.47 -4.22 8.42
C SER A 265 -3.38 -4.04 9.48
N LEU A 266 -3.43 -2.89 10.15
CA LEU A 266 -2.65 -2.64 11.37
C LEU A 266 -3.21 -3.41 12.58
N LEU A 267 -4.53 -3.63 12.65
CA LEU A 267 -5.20 -4.24 13.81
C LEU A 267 -5.10 -5.77 13.89
N VAL A 268 -4.46 -6.40 12.91
CA VAL A 268 -4.10 -7.81 13.02
C VAL A 268 -2.94 -7.99 14.02
N HIS A 269 -2.11 -6.96 14.20
CA HIS A 269 -0.97 -7.00 15.11
C HIS A 269 -1.08 -6.02 16.27
N HIS A 270 -1.57 -4.81 16.00
CA HIS A 270 -1.65 -3.73 17.00
C HIS A 270 -3.04 -3.65 17.62
N THR A 271 -3.10 -2.97 18.76
CA THR A 271 -4.32 -2.69 19.53
C THR A 271 -5.02 -1.43 19.04
N LYS A 272 -6.31 -1.27 19.37
CA LYS A 272 -7.07 -0.05 19.02
C LYS A 272 -6.49 1.17 19.73
N GLU A 273 -6.03 0.97 20.96
CA GLU A 273 -5.43 1.96 21.83
C GLU A 273 -4.13 2.51 21.21
N GLU A 274 -3.27 1.65 20.67
CA GLU A 274 -2.06 2.06 19.93
C GLU A 274 -2.42 2.90 18.71
N LEU A 275 -3.40 2.48 17.91
CA LEU A 275 -3.84 3.24 16.73
C LEU A 275 -4.40 4.62 17.11
N GLN A 276 -5.16 4.72 18.21
CA GLN A 276 -5.63 5.99 18.74
C GLN A 276 -4.47 6.89 19.18
N GLN A 277 -3.47 6.32 19.87
CA GLN A 277 -2.25 7.05 20.25
C GLN A 277 -1.45 7.53 19.05
N TRP A 278 -1.56 6.86 17.90
CA TRP A 278 -0.99 7.32 16.64
C TRP A 278 -1.80 8.38 15.92
N GLY A 279 -2.92 8.83 16.50
CA GLY A 279 -3.78 9.89 15.96
C GLY A 279 -4.79 9.40 14.93
N MET A 280 -5.05 8.09 14.84
CA MET A 280 -6.07 7.56 13.93
C MET A 280 -7.47 7.88 14.45
N SER A 281 -8.35 8.35 13.56
CA SER A 281 -9.74 8.65 13.91
C SER A 281 -10.57 7.35 14.07
N PRO A 282 -11.74 7.41 14.74
CA PRO A 282 -12.63 6.26 14.86
C PRO A 282 -12.97 5.60 13.51
N GLY A 283 -13.20 6.39 12.46
CA GLY A 283 -13.45 5.88 11.11
C GLY A 283 -12.25 5.15 10.50
N MET A 284 -11.03 5.66 10.70
CA MET A 284 -9.81 4.96 10.25
C MET A 284 -9.64 3.63 10.99
N ILE A 285 -9.90 3.60 12.30
CA ILE A 285 -9.80 2.39 13.11
C ILE A 285 -10.88 1.38 12.71
N ALA A 286 -12.10 1.82 12.39
CA ALA A 286 -13.15 0.96 11.87
C ALA A 286 -12.76 0.31 10.54
N ASP A 287 -12.19 1.07 9.59
CA ASP A 287 -11.63 0.54 8.34
C ASP A 287 -10.54 -0.52 8.62
N GLN A 288 -9.64 -0.30 9.58
CA GLN A 288 -8.64 -1.29 9.94
C GLN A 288 -9.24 -2.57 10.57
N GLN A 289 -10.33 -2.45 11.35
CA GLN A 289 -11.02 -3.62 11.92
C GLN A 289 -11.63 -4.45 10.80
N TRP A 290 -12.31 -3.79 9.88
CA TRP A 290 -12.88 -4.45 8.71
C TRP A 290 -11.80 -5.14 7.89
N ARG A 291 -10.69 -4.46 7.55
CA ARG A 291 -9.56 -5.08 6.81
C ARG A 291 -8.97 -6.30 7.52
N ALA A 292 -9.00 -6.33 8.85
CA ALA A 292 -8.47 -7.44 9.64
C ALA A 292 -9.34 -8.70 9.56
N THR A 293 -10.65 -8.56 9.32
CA THR A 293 -11.64 -9.67 9.37
C THR A 293 -12.36 -9.91 8.05
N ALA A 294 -12.26 -9.01 7.08
CA ALA A 294 -13.00 -9.07 5.83
C ALA A 294 -12.77 -10.39 5.11
N SER A 295 -13.81 -10.88 4.43
CA SER A 295 -13.70 -11.94 3.44
C SER A 295 -13.66 -11.33 2.04
N ARG A 296 -12.98 -11.99 1.09
CA ARG A 296 -12.80 -11.49 -0.29
C ARG A 296 -14.13 -11.22 -1.04
N ARG A 297 -15.27 -11.71 -0.54
CA ARG A 297 -16.61 -11.55 -1.14
C ARG A 297 -17.33 -10.27 -0.71
N ASN A 298 -17.03 -9.68 0.46
CA ASN A 298 -17.77 -8.52 1.01
C ASN A 298 -17.41 -7.17 0.36
N TRP A 299 -16.35 -7.12 -0.47
CA TRP A 299 -15.81 -5.86 -1.00
C TRP A 299 -16.75 -5.15 -1.98
N ALA A 300 -17.54 -5.91 -2.76
CA ALA A 300 -18.43 -5.36 -3.79
C ALA A 300 -19.75 -4.82 -3.22
N GLU A 301 -20.26 -5.44 -2.14
CA GLU A 301 -21.56 -5.08 -1.55
C GLU A 301 -21.45 -3.81 -0.69
N GLU A 302 -20.32 -3.61 0.01
CA GLU A 302 -20.16 -2.46 0.92
C GLU A 302 -19.71 -1.17 0.23
N PHE A 303 -18.95 -1.25 -0.88
CA PHE A 303 -18.56 -0.05 -1.66
C PHE A 303 -19.79 0.70 -2.22
N SER A 304 -20.89 -0.02 -2.48
CA SER A 304 -22.19 0.57 -2.84
C SER A 304 -22.67 1.52 -1.74
N SER A 305 -22.62 1.09 -0.48
CA SER A 305 -23.10 1.89 0.66
C SER A 305 -22.26 3.15 0.95
N PHE A 306 -20.95 3.11 0.70
CA PHE A 306 -20.08 4.28 0.86
C PHE A 306 -20.32 5.35 -0.23
N VAL A 307 -20.59 4.91 -1.46
CA VAL A 307 -20.98 5.81 -2.56
C VAL A 307 -22.29 6.53 -2.22
N ASP A 308 -23.27 5.80 -1.67
CA ASP A 308 -24.55 6.38 -1.28
C ASP A 308 -24.40 7.49 -0.22
N THR A 309 -23.49 7.32 0.75
CA THR A 309 -23.20 8.37 1.74
C THR A 309 -22.41 9.56 1.20
N PHE A 310 -21.69 9.41 0.08
CA PHE A 310 -20.93 10.50 -0.53
C PHE A 310 -21.82 11.48 -1.31
N PHE A 311 -22.97 10.99 -1.80
CA PHE A 311 -23.97 11.78 -2.52
C PHE A 311 -25.12 12.28 -1.63
N GLN A 312 -25.16 11.88 -0.34
CA GLN A 312 -26.13 12.42 0.61
C GLN A 312 -25.65 13.80 1.09
N ASP A 313 -26.01 14.84 0.36
CA ASP A 313 -25.92 16.22 0.85
C ASP A 313 -26.99 16.38 1.96
N PRO A 314 -26.66 16.88 3.18
CA PRO A 314 -27.66 17.13 4.22
C PRO A 314 -28.74 18.15 3.81
N ASN A 315 -28.52 18.87 2.71
CA ASN A 315 -29.44 19.86 2.15
C ASN A 315 -30.25 19.36 0.95
N ASP A 316 -30.10 18.10 0.51
CA ASP A 316 -30.82 17.58 -0.66
C ASP A 316 -32.23 17.04 -0.33
N SER A 317 -32.87 17.57 0.71
CA SER A 317 -34.26 17.25 1.06
C SER A 317 -35.26 18.33 0.64
N SER A 318 -34.92 19.24 -0.28
CA SER A 318 -35.81 20.35 -0.66
C SER A 318 -36.42 20.29 -2.06
N ASP A 319 -36.03 19.34 -2.92
CA ASP A 319 -36.49 19.39 -4.33
C ASP A 319 -37.88 18.78 -4.56
N GLU A 320 -38.47 18.09 -3.58
CA GLU A 320 -39.87 17.62 -3.68
C GLU A 320 -40.89 18.56 -3.01
N GLU A 321 -40.47 19.47 -2.12
CA GLU A 321 -41.37 20.46 -1.49
C GLU A 321 -41.53 21.74 -2.32
N GLN A 322 -40.56 22.07 -3.19
CA GLN A 322 -40.61 23.25 -4.05
C GLN A 322 -41.62 23.11 -5.21
N GLU A 323 -41.84 21.90 -5.74
CA GLU A 323 -42.86 21.65 -6.79
C GLU A 323 -44.31 21.70 -6.30
N ALA A 324 -44.54 21.59 -4.98
CA ALA A 324 -45.87 21.71 -4.38
C ALA A 324 -46.27 23.18 -4.14
N GLN A 325 -45.33 24.04 -3.74
CA GLN A 325 -45.59 25.47 -3.47
C GLN A 325 -45.74 26.32 -4.74
N ASP A 326 -45.08 25.94 -5.84
CA ASP A 326 -45.23 26.62 -7.13
C ASP A 326 -46.54 26.27 -7.86
N LYS A 327 -47.21 25.17 -7.50
CA LYS A 327 -48.55 24.81 -8.01
C LYS A 327 -49.68 25.50 -7.25
N GLU A 328 -49.51 25.77 -5.95
CA GLU A 328 -50.53 26.43 -5.14
C GLU A 328 -50.55 27.95 -5.36
N THR A 329 -49.39 28.54 -5.69
CA THR A 329 -49.28 29.99 -5.96
C THR A 329 -49.80 30.38 -7.35
N ASN A 330 -49.76 29.48 -8.33
CA ASN A 330 -50.30 29.72 -9.68
C ASN A 330 -51.82 29.47 -9.81
N LEU A 331 -52.49 28.93 -8.79
CA LEU A 331 -53.94 28.74 -8.77
C LEU A 331 -54.70 29.88 -8.08
N LEU A 332 -54.00 30.82 -7.45
CA LEU A 332 -54.56 31.95 -6.71
C LEU A 332 -54.42 33.31 -7.43
N LEU A 333 -53.88 33.33 -8.65
CA LEU A 333 -53.71 34.55 -9.47
C LEU A 333 -54.64 34.62 -10.70
N ASP A 334 -55.56 33.66 -10.88
CA ASP A 334 -56.57 33.63 -11.96
C ASP A 334 -58.00 33.87 -11.46
N LEU A 335 -58.17 34.35 -10.22
CA LEU A 335 -59.47 34.75 -9.66
C LEU A 335 -59.32 36.03 -8.80
N GLU A 336 -59.11 37.17 -9.45
CA GLU A 336 -59.65 38.50 -9.07
C GLU A 336 -59.42 39.55 -10.16
#